data_AF-A0A967M9D7-F1
#
_entry.id   AF-A0A967M9D7-F1
#
_cell.length_a   1.000
_cell.length_b   1.000
_cell.length_c   1.000
_cell.angle_alpha   90.00
_cell.angle_beta   90.00
_cell.angle_gamma   90.00
#
_symmetry.space_group_name_H-M   'P 1'
#
loop_
_entity.id
_entity.type
_entity.pdbx_description
1 polymer ?
#
loop_
_entity_poly.entity_id
_entity_poly.type
_entity_poly.pdbx_seq_one_letter_code
_entity_poly.pdbx_strand_id
1 'polypeptide(L)' 'YDIALAAKAIAAKINRAGLVDILGEVGSVNVQGEVQQKLDVYADDVIRRLCDHTGRLCVLASEEQDEII' A
#
# COMPACT_ATOMS: atom_id res chain seq x y z
N TYR A 1 -16.27 -2.59 -2.86
CA TYR A 1 -16.07 -1.30 -3.57
C TYR A 1 -14.76 -0.66 -3.14
N ASP A 2 -14.30 -1.00 -1.95
CA ASP A 2 -13.19 -0.38 -1.21
C ASP A 2 -11.85 -0.60 -1.90
N ILE A 3 -11.62 -1.79 -2.45
CA ILE A 3 -10.40 -2.08 -3.23
C ILE A 3 -10.30 -1.28 -4.54
N ALA A 4 -11.44 -1.05 -5.21
CA ALA A 4 -11.48 -0.22 -6.42
C ALA A 4 -11.26 1.26 -6.11
N LEU A 5 -11.71 1.71 -4.93
CA LEU A 5 -11.43 3.04 -4.43
C LEU A 5 -9.94 3.20 -4.05
N ALA A 6 -9.36 2.20 -3.41
CA ALA A 6 -7.93 2.16 -3.08
C ALA A 6 -7.06 2.22 -4.34
N ALA A 7 -7.36 1.39 -5.35
CA ALA A 7 -6.67 1.42 -6.63
C ALA A 7 -6.75 2.79 -7.31
N LYS A 8 -7.92 3.44 -7.29
CA LYS A 8 -8.08 4.81 -7.83
C LYS A 8 -7.28 5.84 -7.04
N ALA A 9 -7.24 5.75 -5.72
CA ALA A 9 -6.48 6.65 -4.87
C ALA A 9 -4.97 6.51 -5.10
N ILE A 10 -4.49 5.27 -5.27
CA ILE A 10 -3.09 4.98 -5.61
C ILE A 10 -2.74 5.58 -6.97
N ALA A 11 -3.54 5.28 -8.00
CA ALA A 11 -3.33 5.82 -9.35
C ALA A 11 -3.37 7.36 -9.36
N ALA A 12 -4.29 7.99 -8.62
CA ALA A 12 -4.37 9.44 -8.51
C ALA A 12 -3.13 10.04 -7.85
N LYS A 13 -2.54 9.37 -6.85
CA LYS A 13 -1.30 9.82 -6.21
C LYS A 13 -0.11 9.71 -7.16
N ILE A 14 0.05 8.58 -7.86
CA ILE A 14 1.12 8.39 -8.85
C ILE A 14 1.05 9.47 -9.94
N ASN A 15 -0.15 9.73 -10.45
CA ASN A 15 -0.37 10.73 -11.50
C ASN A 15 -0.14 12.17 -11.02
N ARG A 16 -0.34 12.47 -9.73
CA ARG A 16 -0.21 13.84 -9.17
C ARG A 16 1.16 14.16 -8.64
N ALA A 17 1.80 13.23 -7.93
CA ALA A 17 3.16 13.42 -7.41
C ALA A 17 4.21 13.39 -8.54
N GLY A 18 3.83 12.84 -9.71
CA GLY A 18 4.80 12.40 -10.70
C GLY A 18 5.54 11.17 -10.18
N LEU A 19 6.07 10.38 -11.11
CA LEU A 19 6.76 9.14 -10.77
C LEU A 19 7.99 9.39 -9.88
N VAL A 20 8.62 10.57 -9.95
CA VAL A 20 9.88 10.88 -9.25
C VAL A 20 9.74 10.83 -7.72
N ASP A 21 8.64 11.32 -7.15
CA ASP A 21 8.47 11.39 -5.68
C ASP A 21 8.01 10.06 -5.06
N ILE A 22 7.37 9.20 -5.85
CA ILE A 22 6.79 7.92 -5.39
C ILE A 22 7.68 6.72 -5.74
N LEU A 23 8.64 6.89 -6.65
CA LEU A 23 9.63 5.86 -6.97
C LEU A 23 10.88 5.98 -6.09
N GLY A 24 11.53 4.85 -5.88
CA GLY A 24 12.77 4.73 -5.12
C GLY A 24 12.57 4.02 -3.78
N GLU A 25 13.70 3.60 -3.22
CA GLU A 25 13.75 2.79 -2.02
C GLU A 25 13.41 3.62 -0.77
N VAL A 26 12.75 2.99 0.20
CA VAL A 26 12.48 3.57 1.52
C VAL A 26 13.67 3.36 2.47
N GLY A 27 14.64 2.52 2.06
CA GLY A 27 15.79 2.13 2.88
C GLY A 27 15.45 1.11 3.96
N SER A 28 14.21 0.61 3.97
CA SER A 28 13.75 -0.54 4.75
C SER A 28 13.81 -1.81 3.92
N VAL A 29 13.97 -2.94 4.61
CA VAL A 29 13.88 -4.28 4.04
C VAL A 29 12.59 -4.90 4.57
N ASN A 30 11.78 -5.47 3.68
CA ASN A 30 10.55 -6.13 4.07
C ASN A 30 10.84 -7.50 4.70
N VAL A 31 9.76 -8.18 5.11
CA VAL A 31 9.81 -9.44 5.84
C VAL A 31 10.36 -10.60 5.02
N GLN A 32 10.37 -10.45 3.69
CA GLN A 32 10.98 -11.39 2.74
C GLN A 32 12.45 -11.09 2.42
N GLY A 33 13.04 -10.03 2.97
CA GLY A 33 14.43 -9.67 2.69
C GLY A 33 14.61 -8.81 1.43
N GLU A 34 13.53 -8.22 0.90
CA GLU A 34 13.56 -7.35 -0.29
C GLU A 34 13.62 -5.87 0.10
N VAL A 35 14.30 -5.06 -0.72
CA VAL A 35 14.37 -3.61 -0.50
C VAL A 35 13.05 -2.96 -0.90
N GLN A 36 12.39 -2.36 0.09
CA GLN A 36 11.04 -1.85 -0.05
C GLN A 36 11.02 -0.56 -0.88
N GLN A 37 10.09 -0.45 -1.85
CA GLN A 37 9.89 0.79 -2.59
C GLN A 37 8.88 1.69 -1.89
N LYS A 38 9.05 3.01 -2.08
CA LYS A 38 8.12 4.02 -1.56
C LYS A 38 6.70 3.81 -2.04
N LEU A 39 6.55 3.32 -3.27
CA LEU A 39 5.26 3.00 -3.84
C LEU A 39 4.59 1.84 -3.11
N ASP A 40 5.35 0.81 -2.76
CA ASP A 40 4.83 -0.39 -2.10
C ASP A 40 4.30 -0.04 -0.70
N VAL A 41 5.09 0.70 0.08
CA VAL A 41 4.68 1.21 1.40
C VAL A 41 3.44 2.09 1.31
N TYR A 42 3.37 2.97 0.30
CA TYR A 42 2.21 3.82 0.11
C TYR A 42 0.96 3.04 -0.31
N ALA A 43 1.11 2.06 -1.19
CA ALA A 43 -0.01 1.22 -1.64
C ALA A 43 -0.57 0.40 -0.48
N ASP A 44 0.28 -0.19 0.35
CA ASP A 44 -0.11 -0.94 1.54
C ASP A 44 -0.93 -0.08 2.53
N ASP A 45 -0.42 1.12 2.87
CA ASP A 45 -1.12 2.02 3.80
C ASP A 45 -2.48 2.48 3.27
N VAL A 46 -2.59 2.76 1.96
CA VAL A 46 -3.88 3.13 1.34
C VAL A 46 -4.87 1.98 1.36
N ILE A 47 -4.43 0.77 1.00
CA ILE A 47 -5.30 -0.42 0.97
C ILE A 47 -5.77 -0.73 2.38
N ARG A 48 -4.86 -0.74 3.36
CA ARG A 48 -5.21 -1.00 4.76
C ARG A 48 -6.24 0.00 5.25
N ARG A 49 -5.99 1.30 5.13
CA ARG A 49 -6.92 2.35 5.61
C ARG A 49 -8.31 2.24 5.00
N LEU A 50 -8.40 1.90 3.72
CA LEU A 50 -9.67 1.83 3.01
C LEU A 50 -10.41 0.51 3.22
N CYS A 51 -9.72 -0.58 3.50
CA CYS A 51 -10.33 -1.89 3.71
C CYS A 51 -10.67 -2.17 5.20
N ASP A 52 -9.79 -1.75 6.12
CA ASP A 52 -9.85 -2.02 7.57
C ASP A 52 -11.12 -1.43 8.23
N HIS A 53 -11.53 -0.22 7.84
CA HIS A 53 -12.60 0.51 8.54
C HIS A 53 -14.02 0.27 7.98
N THR A 54 -14.20 -0.73 7.11
CA THR A 54 -15.47 -0.92 6.37
C THR A 54 -16.44 -1.89 7.02
N GLY A 55 -15.97 -2.70 7.98
CA GLY A 55 -16.74 -3.80 8.59
C GLY A 55 -17.11 -4.93 7.60
N ARG A 56 -16.52 -4.91 6.40
CA ARG A 56 -16.77 -5.90 5.32
C ARG A 56 -15.57 -6.81 5.07
N LEU A 57 -14.46 -6.57 5.75
CA LEU A 57 -13.23 -7.31 5.66
C LEU A 57 -13.01 -8.06 6.97
N CYS A 58 -12.80 -9.37 6.90
CA CYS A 58 -12.49 -10.18 8.08
C CYS A 58 -10.99 -10.27 8.35
N VAL A 59 -10.19 -10.27 7.28
CA VAL A 59 -8.74 -10.46 7.30
C VAL A 59 -8.13 -9.76 6.08
N LEU A 60 -7.03 -9.05 6.29
CA LEU A 60 -6.08 -8.61 5.27
C LEU A 60 -4.70 -9.23 5.56
N ALA A 61 -4.13 -9.87 4.55
CA ALA A 61 -2.73 -10.26 4.54
C ALA A 61 -2.03 -9.46 3.44
N SER A 62 -0.88 -8.89 3.76
CA SER A 62 -0.08 -8.09 2.85
C SER A 62 1.33 -8.64 2.78
N GLU A 63 1.94 -8.53 1.61
CA GLU A 63 3.37 -8.82 1.43
C GLU A 63 4.24 -7.94 2.35
N GLU A 64 3.78 -6.71 2.59
CA GLU A 64 4.53 -5.71 3.35
C GLU A 64 4.37 -5.83 4.87
N GLN A 65 3.55 -6.77 5.37
CA GLN A 65 3.26 -6.91 6.80
C GLN A 65 3.41 -8.34 7.29
N ASP A 66 4.11 -8.50 8.42
CA ASP A 66 4.30 -9.79 9.09
C ASP A 66 3.01 -10.35 9.72
N GLU A 67 2.16 -9.44 10.23
CA GLU A 67 0.96 -9.80 10.97
C GLU A 67 -0.30 -9.70 10.11
N ILE A 68 -1.29 -10.53 10.43
CA ILE A 68 -2.61 -10.47 9.82
C ILE A 68 -3.38 -9.31 10.44
N ILE A 69 -4.01 -8.48 9.60
CA ILE A 69 -4.82 -7.32 9.99
C ILE A 69 -6.31 -7.67 9.94
#